data_AF-A0A8S0WRL2-F1
#
_entry.id   AF-A0A8S0WRL2-F1
#
_cell.length_a   1.000
_cell.length_b   1.000
_cell.length_c   1.000
_cell.angle_alpha   90.00
_cell.angle_beta   90.00
_cell.angle_gamma   90.00
#
_symmetry.space_group_name_H-M   'P 1'
#
loop_
_entity.id
_entity.type
_entity.pdbx_description
1 polymer ?
#
loop_
_entity_poly.entity_id
_entity_poly.type
_entity_poly.pdbx_seq_one_letter_code
_entity_poly.pdbx_strand_id
1 'polypeptide(L)'
;MNGSLNIYGNGTVAFLENTWYQSKDTFTSLLYSVNSGAERPGLTNAGKAQAGGSSKPASTGPVSSPPLEKSITFPDPSRPYVKVSLVKINPALVNFHLVAGTKDPVSVTGIHGSGRIPLSVQRQGNVIAAFNAGFQSRDGIYGFMAEQRVYQSPAAGLATFCIYGNGKVDIGSWGNEIKSDAGIVSLRQNLHLLIDNGRLNPLINDQAKWGTTVNNAVRVWRSGIGIDKQGRIIYAAGDSLTAETLARALLSAGCVRAMELDINSYWVTFNFFRRTAGKQGATLEGTKLDPSMRRSAARYLTPDTRDFFYLTLKPLNAQTTP
;
A
#
# COMPACT_ATOMS: atom_id res chain seq x y z
N MET A 1 -19.67 42.17 -6.31
CA MET A 1 -19.91 40.98 -7.16
C MET A 1 -19.10 39.84 -6.57
N ASN A 2 -19.73 39.01 -5.74
CA ASN A 2 -19.11 37.85 -5.11
C ASN A 2 -19.21 36.65 -6.06
N GLY A 3 -18.08 36.21 -6.59
CA GLY A 3 -17.96 34.95 -7.34
C GLY A 3 -17.45 33.86 -6.41
N SER A 4 -18.35 33.16 -5.74
CA SER A 4 -18.07 31.92 -5.01
C SER A 4 -17.70 30.82 -6.01
N LEU A 5 -16.41 30.46 -6.04
CA LEU A 5 -15.90 29.32 -6.79
C LEU A 5 -16.34 28.03 -6.06
N ASN A 6 -17.36 27.36 -6.59
CA ASN A 6 -17.83 26.07 -6.07
C ASN A 6 -16.75 25.00 -6.28
N ILE A 7 -16.16 24.51 -5.19
CA ILE A 7 -15.26 23.34 -5.19
C ILE A 7 -16.13 22.09 -5.17
N TYR A 8 -16.37 21.49 -6.33
CA TYR A 8 -17.02 20.18 -6.45
C TYR A 8 -15.97 19.06 -6.41
N GLY A 9 -16.11 18.15 -5.43
CA GLY A 9 -15.32 16.91 -5.36
C GLY A 9 -15.12 16.28 -3.98
N ASN A 10 -16.06 16.40 -3.03
CA ASN A 10 -16.04 15.69 -1.74
C ASN A 10 -16.59 14.26 -1.86
N GLY A 11 -15.96 13.43 -2.71
CA GLY A 11 -16.24 12.00 -2.74
C GLY A 11 -15.29 11.27 -1.82
N THR A 12 -15.70 10.96 -0.59
CA THR A 12 -15.02 9.96 0.24
C THR A 12 -14.91 8.68 -0.57
N VAL A 13 -13.70 8.15 -0.78
CA VAL A 13 -13.57 6.82 -1.40
C VAL A 13 -14.22 5.81 -0.47
N ALA A 14 -15.32 5.22 -0.95
CA ALA A 14 -15.91 4.06 -0.33
C ALA A 14 -14.92 2.89 -0.43
N PHE A 15 -14.26 2.59 0.70
CA PHE A 15 -13.80 1.22 0.95
C PHE A 15 -15.03 0.43 1.38
N LEU A 16 -15.96 0.21 0.46
CA LEU A 16 -17.16 -0.56 0.73
C LEU A 16 -16.95 -2.00 0.27
N GLU A 17 -17.43 -2.89 1.12
CA GLU A 17 -17.68 -4.31 0.87
C GLU A 17 -18.22 -4.53 -0.56
N ASN A 18 -17.60 -5.47 -1.27
CA ASN A 18 -17.98 -6.06 -2.56
C ASN A 18 -19.30 -5.55 -3.18
N THR A 19 -19.25 -4.92 -4.36
CA THR A 19 -20.27 -5.15 -5.40
C THR A 19 -19.90 -4.59 -6.79
N TRP A 20 -19.67 -5.53 -7.75
CA TRP A 20 -19.78 -5.48 -9.23
C TRP A 20 -18.77 -4.60 -10.02
N TYR A 21 -18.04 -5.07 -11.05
CA TYR A 21 -18.32 -6.09 -12.09
C TYR A 21 -17.15 -7.01 -12.45
N GLN A 22 -17.53 -8.12 -13.08
CA GLN A 22 -16.79 -9.29 -13.56
C GLN A 22 -15.63 -9.00 -14.54
N SER A 23 -14.45 -9.58 -14.28
CA SER A 23 -13.85 -10.59 -15.18
C SER A 23 -12.68 -11.31 -14.48
N LYS A 24 -12.90 -12.57 -14.09
CA LYS A 24 -11.86 -13.60 -13.81
C LYS A 24 -10.74 -13.32 -12.78
N ASP A 25 -10.93 -12.44 -11.79
CA ASP A 25 -10.04 -12.40 -10.63
C ASP A 25 -10.68 -13.12 -9.44
N THR A 26 -10.23 -14.35 -9.17
CA THR A 26 -10.53 -15.12 -7.96
C THR A 26 -9.83 -14.50 -6.74
N PHE A 27 -10.27 -13.30 -6.35
CA PHE A 27 -10.00 -12.77 -5.02
C PHE A 27 -11.27 -12.94 -4.19
N THR A 28 -11.56 -14.18 -3.80
CA THR A 28 -12.38 -14.41 -2.60
C THR A 28 -11.70 -13.61 -1.51
N SER A 29 -12.40 -12.67 -0.88
CA SER A 29 -11.95 -12.07 0.36
C SER A 29 -11.37 -13.20 1.21
N LEU A 30 -10.08 -13.13 1.56
CA LEU A 30 -9.45 -14.05 2.51
C LEU A 30 -10.07 -13.79 3.90
N LEU A 31 -11.36 -14.10 4.02
CA LEU A 31 -12.00 -14.43 5.26
C LEU A 31 -11.34 -15.76 5.65
N TYR A 32 -10.39 -15.70 6.56
CA TYR A 32 -10.07 -16.88 7.34
C TYR A 32 -11.36 -17.24 8.09
N SER A 33 -12.12 -18.17 7.54
CA SER A 33 -13.29 -18.73 8.19
C SER A 33 -12.84 -19.37 9.50
N VAL A 34 -13.36 -18.87 10.61
CA VAL A 34 -13.30 -19.56 11.90
C VAL A 34 -14.19 -20.78 11.76
N ASN A 35 -13.60 -21.96 11.60
CA ASN A 35 -14.33 -23.23 11.70
C ASN A 35 -14.57 -23.51 13.19
N SER A 36 -15.79 -23.29 13.66
CA SER A 36 -16.34 -24.02 14.82
C SER A 36 -17.30 -25.08 14.27
N GLY A 37 -16.99 -26.35 14.53
CA GLY A 37 -17.63 -27.50 13.87
C GLY A 37 -18.98 -27.97 14.45
N ALA A 38 -19.48 -29.03 13.78
CA ALA A 38 -20.62 -29.92 14.06
C ALA A 38 -22.04 -29.32 13.86
N GLU A 39 -23.04 -29.95 13.25
CA GLU A 39 -23.27 -31.29 12.67
C GLU A 39 -24.47 -31.26 11.67
N ARG A 40 -24.81 -32.41 11.06
CA ARG A 40 -25.55 -32.66 9.78
C ARG A 40 -27.13 -32.73 9.90
N PRO A 41 -27.91 -33.37 8.98
CA PRO A 41 -28.38 -32.99 7.63
C PRO A 41 -29.92 -33.10 7.40
N GLY A 42 -30.48 -32.49 6.33
CA GLY A 42 -31.81 -32.88 5.79
C GLY A 42 -32.49 -31.91 4.81
N LEU A 43 -32.69 -32.36 3.55
CA LEU A 43 -33.87 -32.29 2.62
C LEU A 43 -34.81 -31.05 2.69
N THR A 44 -35.40 -30.43 1.66
CA THR A 44 -35.66 -30.70 0.22
C THR A 44 -36.29 -29.45 -0.44
N ASN A 45 -35.99 -29.24 -1.73
CA ASN A 45 -36.78 -28.69 -2.86
C ASN A 45 -37.89 -27.60 -2.72
N ALA A 46 -37.82 -26.70 -3.72
CA ALA A 46 -38.89 -26.14 -4.59
C ALA A 46 -39.42 -24.72 -4.32
N GLY A 47 -39.49 -23.93 -5.41
CA GLY A 47 -40.59 -22.98 -5.61
C GLY A 47 -40.23 -21.51 -5.85
N LYS A 48 -40.17 -21.15 -7.13
CA LYS A 48 -40.64 -19.91 -7.81
C LYS A 48 -40.63 -18.53 -7.11
N ALA A 49 -40.21 -17.56 -7.91
CA ALA A 49 -40.14 -16.12 -7.67
C ALA A 49 -41.48 -15.42 -7.35
N GLN A 50 -41.43 -14.40 -6.48
CA GLN A 50 -41.97 -13.06 -6.77
C GLN A 50 -41.44 -12.01 -5.79
N ALA A 51 -41.33 -10.78 -6.29
CA ALA A 51 -40.84 -9.60 -5.58
C ALA A 51 -41.79 -9.15 -4.46
N GLY A 52 -41.22 -8.77 -3.32
CA GLY A 52 -41.90 -8.12 -2.22
C GLY A 52 -40.87 -7.74 -1.17
N GLY A 53 -40.76 -6.43 -0.89
CA GLY A 53 -39.82 -5.90 0.09
C GLY A 53 -40.01 -6.56 1.47
N SER A 54 -38.90 -7.01 2.04
CA SER A 54 -38.74 -7.10 3.49
C SER A 54 -37.24 -7.02 3.77
N SER A 55 -36.90 -6.03 4.59
CA SER A 55 -35.59 -5.82 5.18
C SER A 55 -35.01 -7.13 5.72
N LYS A 56 -33.92 -7.60 5.13
CA LYS A 56 -33.09 -8.62 5.79
C LYS A 56 -32.43 -7.97 7.00
N PRO A 57 -32.46 -8.60 8.19
CA PRO A 57 -31.87 -8.03 9.38
C PRO A 57 -30.37 -7.82 9.14
N ALA A 58 -29.92 -6.60 9.39
CA ALA A 58 -28.52 -6.29 9.51
C ALA A 58 -27.92 -7.24 10.55
N SER A 59 -27.09 -8.19 10.12
CA SER A 59 -26.21 -8.89 11.03
C SER A 59 -25.14 -7.89 11.46
N THR A 60 -25.45 -7.14 12.51
CA THR A 60 -24.49 -6.32 13.24
C THR A 60 -23.57 -7.24 14.06
N GLY A 61 -22.71 -7.98 13.37
CA GLY A 61 -21.45 -8.44 13.94
C GLY A 61 -20.39 -7.36 13.70
N PRO A 62 -19.37 -7.20 14.56
CA PRO A 62 -18.27 -6.29 14.25
C PRO A 62 -17.59 -6.79 12.98
N VAL A 63 -17.76 -6.08 11.87
CA VAL A 63 -16.99 -6.32 10.64
C VAL A 63 -15.55 -6.02 10.99
N SER A 64 -14.75 -7.06 11.24
CA SER A 64 -13.31 -6.92 11.39
C SER A 64 -12.76 -6.46 10.02
N SER A 65 -12.30 -5.21 9.93
CA SER A 65 -11.65 -4.69 8.71
C SER A 65 -10.51 -5.64 8.32
N PRO A 66 -10.49 -6.18 7.08
CA PRO A 66 -9.47 -7.13 6.67
C PRO A 66 -8.08 -6.48 6.63
N PRO A 67 -6.99 -7.28 6.60
CA PRO A 67 -5.64 -6.75 6.59
C PRO A 67 -5.36 -5.84 5.38
N LEU A 68 -6.00 -6.13 4.22
CA LEU A 68 -5.88 -5.38 2.98
C LEU A 68 -7.26 -5.20 2.34
N GLU A 69 -7.56 -3.99 1.88
CA GLU A 69 -8.76 -3.63 1.12
C GLU A 69 -8.33 -2.91 -0.16
N LYS A 70 -8.89 -3.30 -1.31
CA LYS A 70 -8.57 -2.67 -2.60
C LYS A 70 -9.71 -1.76 -3.03
N SER A 71 -9.39 -0.65 -3.67
CA SER A 71 -10.37 0.24 -4.29
C SER A 71 -9.77 0.92 -5.52
N ILE A 72 -10.59 1.63 -6.29
CA ILE A 72 -10.16 2.45 -7.42
C ILE A 72 -10.81 3.83 -7.25
N THR A 73 -10.06 4.89 -7.55
CA THR A 73 -10.59 6.25 -7.61
C THR A 73 -10.21 6.92 -8.94
N PHE A 74 -10.94 7.99 -9.28
CA PHE A 74 -10.77 8.77 -10.49
C PHE A 74 -10.49 10.23 -10.08
N PRO A 75 -9.23 10.56 -9.72
CA PRO A 75 -8.90 11.79 -9.02
C PRO A 75 -8.83 13.02 -9.94
N ASP A 76 -9.02 12.85 -11.24
CA ASP A 76 -8.95 13.92 -12.24
C ASP A 76 -10.31 14.11 -12.93
N PRO A 77 -11.10 15.11 -12.52
CA PRO A 77 -12.39 15.40 -13.13
C PRO A 77 -12.31 15.78 -14.62
N SER A 78 -11.18 16.34 -15.07
CA SER A 78 -10.96 16.67 -16.48
C SER A 78 -10.56 15.46 -17.32
N ARG A 79 -10.08 14.39 -16.66
CA ARG A 79 -9.68 13.12 -17.28
C ARG A 79 -10.33 11.96 -16.50
N PRO A 80 -11.65 11.77 -16.59
CA PRO A 80 -12.40 10.80 -15.78
C PRO A 80 -12.05 9.33 -16.09
N TYR A 81 -11.28 9.07 -17.15
CA TYR A 81 -10.71 7.76 -17.48
C TYR A 81 -9.39 7.46 -16.75
N VAL A 82 -8.77 8.45 -16.09
CA VAL A 82 -7.55 8.26 -15.31
C VAL A 82 -7.92 7.62 -13.98
N LYS A 83 -7.55 6.35 -13.86
CA LYS A 83 -7.80 5.49 -12.70
C LYS A 83 -6.56 5.40 -11.81
N VAL A 84 -6.79 5.42 -10.50
CA VAL A 84 -5.78 5.16 -9.47
C VAL A 84 -6.25 4.00 -8.61
N SER A 85 -5.47 2.92 -8.61
CA SER A 85 -5.68 1.77 -7.75
C SER A 85 -5.17 2.08 -6.35
N LEU A 86 -5.98 1.75 -5.35
CA LEU A 86 -5.74 2.00 -3.94
C LEU A 86 -5.66 0.66 -3.18
N VAL A 87 -4.78 0.61 -2.18
CA VAL A 87 -4.77 -0.48 -1.18
C VAL A 87 -4.74 0.14 0.20
N LYS A 88 -5.81 -0.03 0.97
CA LYS A 88 -5.86 0.32 2.40
C LYS A 88 -5.38 -0.87 3.22
N ILE A 89 -4.41 -0.62 4.08
CA ILE A 89 -3.67 -1.61 4.85
C ILE A 89 -3.95 -1.39 6.33
N ASN A 90 -4.24 -2.46 7.07
CA ASN A 90 -4.43 -2.42 8.51
C ASN A 90 -3.13 -2.73 9.25
N PRO A 91 -2.39 -1.74 9.77
CA PRO A 91 -1.17 -2.03 10.54
C PRO A 91 -1.44 -2.73 11.88
N ALA A 92 -2.70 -2.82 12.33
CA ALA A 92 -3.05 -3.68 13.46
C ALA A 92 -2.98 -5.18 13.12
N LEU A 93 -3.13 -5.56 11.85
CA LEU A 93 -3.19 -6.95 11.39
C LEU A 93 -1.96 -7.40 10.60
N VAL A 94 -1.08 -6.47 10.24
CA VAL A 94 0.11 -6.76 9.41
C VAL A 94 1.36 -6.14 10.02
N ASN A 95 2.50 -6.79 9.79
CA ASN A 95 3.82 -6.20 9.99
C ASN A 95 4.36 -5.69 8.65
N PHE A 96 4.88 -4.46 8.66
CA PHE A 96 5.64 -3.91 7.56
C PHE A 96 7.11 -4.29 7.70
N HIS A 97 7.74 -4.60 6.58
CA HIS A 97 9.17 -4.88 6.49
C HIS A 97 9.74 -4.10 5.31
N LEU A 98 10.95 -3.58 5.46
CA LEU A 98 11.67 -2.85 4.42
C LEU A 98 12.93 -3.63 4.05
N VAL A 99 13.13 -3.88 2.77
CA VAL A 99 14.28 -4.63 2.24
C VAL A 99 15.09 -3.71 1.35
N ALA A 100 16.39 -3.59 1.64
CA ALA A 100 17.33 -2.96 0.71
C ALA A 100 17.50 -3.83 -0.54
N GLY A 101 17.59 -3.19 -1.70
CA GLY A 101 17.93 -3.84 -2.95
C GLY A 101 19.39 -4.31 -2.98
N THR A 102 19.72 -5.08 -4.01
CA THR A 102 21.11 -5.51 -4.25
C THR A 102 22.02 -4.38 -4.74
N LYS A 103 21.45 -3.29 -5.27
CA LYS A 103 22.20 -2.11 -5.75
C LYS A 103 21.78 -0.84 -5.03
N ASP A 104 20.47 -0.62 -4.91
CA ASP A 104 19.92 0.56 -4.26
C ASP A 104 19.10 0.18 -3.01
N PRO A 105 19.13 1.00 -1.95
CA PRO A 105 19.92 2.23 -1.81
C PRO A 105 21.43 1.96 -1.82
N VAL A 106 22.20 2.89 -2.36
CA VAL A 106 23.65 2.89 -2.22
C VAL A 106 23.99 3.23 -0.78
N SER A 107 24.72 2.34 -0.10
CA SER A 107 25.14 2.56 1.28
C SER A 107 26.43 3.37 1.36
N VAL A 108 26.50 4.31 2.30
CA VAL A 108 27.75 5.03 2.65
C VAL A 108 28.76 4.13 3.38
N THR A 109 28.33 2.98 3.89
CA THR A 109 29.18 1.98 4.57
C THR A 109 29.52 0.77 3.69
N GLY A 110 29.08 0.76 2.44
CA GLY A 110 29.32 -0.36 1.50
C GLY A 110 28.47 -1.62 1.75
N ILE A 111 27.54 -1.59 2.71
CA ILE A 111 26.58 -2.69 2.87
C ILE A 111 25.55 -2.70 1.74
N HIS A 112 25.11 -3.89 1.36
CA HIS A 112 24.04 -4.09 0.38
C HIS A 112 22.92 -4.95 0.96
N GLY A 113 21.72 -4.80 0.40
CA GLY A 113 20.60 -5.65 0.74
C GLY A 113 20.56 -6.93 -0.09
N SER A 114 19.71 -7.86 0.33
CA SER A 114 19.47 -9.10 -0.42
C SER A 114 18.62 -8.87 -1.68
N GLY A 115 17.89 -7.76 -1.74
CA GLY A 115 16.91 -7.46 -2.78
C GLY A 115 15.76 -8.47 -2.85
N ARG A 116 15.55 -9.31 -1.84
CA ARG A 116 14.50 -10.33 -1.85
C ARG A 116 13.87 -10.51 -0.48
N ILE A 117 12.61 -10.92 -0.47
CA ILE A 117 11.97 -11.40 0.75
C ILE A 117 12.79 -12.59 1.27
N PRO A 118 13.16 -12.65 2.56
CA PRO A 118 13.97 -13.74 3.09
C PRO A 118 13.36 -15.12 2.77
N LEU A 119 14.18 -16.08 2.36
CA LEU A 119 13.68 -17.41 1.96
C LEU A 119 12.95 -18.14 3.10
N SER A 120 13.33 -17.89 4.35
CA SER A 120 12.62 -18.40 5.53
C SER A 120 11.19 -17.86 5.61
N VAL A 121 11.02 -16.54 5.39
CA VAL A 121 9.72 -15.86 5.38
C VAL A 121 8.86 -16.31 4.19
N GLN A 122 9.46 -16.50 3.01
CA GLN A 122 8.74 -17.05 1.85
C GLN A 122 8.14 -18.44 2.13
N ARG A 123 8.85 -19.29 2.89
CA ARG A 123 8.40 -20.65 3.26
C ARG A 123 7.33 -20.65 4.37
N GLN A 124 7.39 -19.71 5.31
CA GLN A 124 6.40 -19.58 6.38
C GLN A 124 5.00 -19.25 5.85
N GLY A 125 4.93 -18.53 4.71
CA GLY A 125 3.68 -18.36 3.98
C GLY A 125 2.69 -17.36 4.61
N ASN A 126 3.18 -16.46 5.47
CA ASN A 126 2.40 -15.35 6.03
C ASN A 126 2.59 -14.04 5.26
N VAL A 127 3.39 -14.02 4.19
CA VAL A 127 3.55 -12.88 3.28
C VAL A 127 2.26 -12.70 2.48
N ILE A 128 1.70 -11.51 2.51
CA ILE A 128 0.42 -11.20 1.83
C ILE A 128 0.56 -10.15 0.73
N ALA A 129 1.61 -9.32 0.77
CA ALA A 129 1.88 -8.35 -0.28
C ALA A 129 3.33 -7.86 -0.30
N ALA A 130 3.76 -7.28 -1.42
CA ALA A 130 4.96 -6.46 -1.52
C ALA A 130 4.80 -5.37 -2.59
N PHE A 131 5.44 -4.23 -2.39
CA PHE A 131 5.35 -3.07 -3.27
C PHE A 131 6.63 -2.24 -3.26
N ASN A 132 6.84 -1.43 -4.30
CA ASN A 132 8.06 -0.64 -4.45
C ASN A 132 8.25 0.38 -3.32
N ALA A 133 9.49 0.76 -3.07
CA ALA A 133 9.84 1.82 -2.13
C ALA A 133 10.15 3.12 -2.90
N GLY A 134 11.15 3.91 -2.46
CA GLY A 134 11.44 5.25 -2.99
C GLY A 134 12.44 5.29 -4.15
N PHE A 135 12.91 6.49 -4.49
CA PHE A 135 13.81 6.74 -5.63
C PHE A 135 15.21 6.18 -5.47
N GLN A 136 15.96 6.17 -6.57
CA GLN A 136 17.34 5.71 -6.58
C GLN A 136 18.24 6.70 -5.85
N SER A 137 19.37 6.21 -5.34
CA SER A 137 20.34 7.10 -4.66
C SER A 137 20.94 8.14 -5.61
N ARG A 138 20.93 7.91 -6.93
CA ARG A 138 21.34 8.91 -7.93
C ARG A 138 20.34 10.05 -8.11
N ASP A 139 19.09 9.87 -7.68
CA ASP A 139 18.03 10.87 -7.84
C ASP A 139 17.84 11.70 -6.55
N GLY A 140 18.69 11.50 -5.53
CA GLY A 140 18.74 12.32 -4.32
C GLY A 140 19.33 11.60 -3.10
N ILE A 141 19.62 12.37 -2.07
CA ILE A 141 20.14 11.86 -0.78
C ILE A 141 18.95 11.58 0.13
N TYR A 142 18.41 10.38 0.03
CA TYR A 142 17.25 9.93 0.81
C TYR A 142 17.68 8.98 1.91
N GLY A 143 17.35 9.31 3.15
CA GLY A 143 17.59 8.43 4.29
C GLY A 143 17.02 7.04 4.09
N PHE A 144 17.82 6.05 4.46
CA PHE A 144 17.43 4.65 4.42
C PHE A 144 18.08 3.88 5.57
N MET A 145 17.23 3.19 6.33
CA MET A 145 17.64 2.22 7.33
C MET A 145 16.75 0.99 7.21
N ALA A 146 17.33 -0.20 7.20
CA ALA A 146 16.58 -1.45 7.28
C ALA A 146 17.20 -2.33 8.36
N GLU A 147 16.36 -2.85 9.26
CA GLU A 147 16.80 -3.74 10.34
C GLU A 147 17.91 -3.09 11.21
N GLN A 148 17.74 -1.80 11.53
CA GLN A 148 18.70 -0.94 12.25
C GLN A 148 20.05 -0.75 11.56
N ARG A 149 20.21 -1.21 10.32
CA ARG A 149 21.39 -0.97 9.51
C ARG A 149 21.17 0.28 8.68
N VAL A 150 21.93 1.33 8.96
CA VAL A 150 21.85 2.60 8.24
C VAL A 150 22.64 2.49 6.94
N TYR A 151 21.95 2.73 5.82
CA TYR A 151 22.55 2.82 4.48
C TYR A 151 22.84 4.27 4.14
N GLN A 152 21.91 5.16 4.49
CA GLN A 152 22.01 6.60 4.29
C GLN A 152 21.32 7.31 5.46
N SER A 153 21.98 8.30 6.06
CA SER A 153 21.40 9.07 7.16
C SER A 153 20.18 9.87 6.67
N PRO A 154 19.10 9.95 7.47
CA PRO A 154 17.93 10.75 7.13
C PRO A 154 18.22 12.25 7.16
N ALA A 155 17.67 12.98 6.19
CA ALA A 155 17.76 14.43 6.08
C ALA A 155 16.47 15.10 6.57
N ALA A 156 16.62 16.28 7.18
CA ALA A 156 15.51 17.06 7.71
C ALA A 156 14.52 17.48 6.61
N GLY A 157 13.24 17.56 6.95
CA GLY A 157 12.18 18.04 6.05
C GLY A 157 11.68 16.99 5.04
N LEU A 158 12.43 15.93 4.78
CA LEU A 158 12.04 14.88 3.84
C LEU A 158 10.95 13.97 4.42
N ALA A 159 10.01 13.59 3.56
CA ALA A 159 8.97 12.65 3.96
C ALA A 159 9.58 11.27 4.23
N THR A 160 9.14 10.65 5.31
CA THR A 160 9.72 9.44 5.86
C THR A 160 8.61 8.46 6.21
N PHE A 161 8.67 7.26 5.64
CA PHE A 161 7.95 6.10 6.15
C PHE A 161 8.80 5.45 7.24
N CYS A 162 8.26 5.30 8.43
CA CYS A 162 8.96 4.79 9.60
C CYS A 162 8.31 3.50 10.11
N ILE A 163 9.13 2.50 10.45
CA ILE A 163 8.74 1.25 11.09
C ILE A 163 9.43 1.18 12.45
N TYR A 164 8.63 1.01 13.50
CA TYR A 164 9.09 0.89 14.89
C TYR A 164 9.18 -0.58 15.32
N GLY A 165 10.04 -0.86 16.31
CA GLY A 165 10.27 -2.23 16.80
C GLY A 165 9.04 -2.91 17.39
N ASN A 166 8.03 -2.15 17.83
CA ASN A 166 6.74 -2.67 18.28
C ASN A 166 5.74 -2.94 17.13
N GLY A 167 6.17 -2.79 15.87
CA GLY A 167 5.34 -2.97 14.68
C GLY A 167 4.42 -1.80 14.36
N LYS A 168 4.48 -0.68 15.10
CA LYS A 168 3.85 0.58 14.69
C LYS A 168 4.54 1.10 13.43
N VAL A 169 3.77 1.77 12.58
CA VAL A 169 4.28 2.53 11.44
C VAL A 169 3.77 3.96 11.50
N ASP A 170 4.52 4.88 10.92
CA ASP A 170 4.08 6.28 10.74
C ASP A 170 4.67 6.88 9.45
N ILE A 171 4.04 7.94 8.95
CA ILE A 171 4.50 8.71 7.78
C ILE A 171 4.52 10.18 8.14
N GLY A 172 5.67 10.84 8.04
CA GLY A 172 5.78 12.27 8.31
C GLY A 172 7.11 12.86 7.86
N SER A 173 7.28 14.15 8.09
CA SER A 173 8.53 14.85 7.79
C SER A 173 9.57 14.59 8.88
N TRP A 174 10.80 14.29 8.48
CA TRP A 174 11.88 14.06 9.41
C TRP A 174 12.30 15.35 10.12
N GLY A 175 12.42 15.28 11.45
CA GLY A 175 12.66 16.43 12.33
C GLY A 175 11.38 17.09 12.85
N ASN A 176 10.22 16.80 12.24
CA ASN A 176 8.92 17.33 12.63
C ASN A 176 8.07 16.22 13.27
N GLU A 177 7.21 15.57 12.49
CA GLU A 177 6.36 14.49 12.99
C GLU A 177 7.17 13.23 13.32
N ILE A 178 8.23 12.97 12.55
CA ILE A 178 9.15 11.85 12.80
C ILE A 178 10.45 12.41 13.36
N LYS A 179 10.76 12.07 14.61
CA LYS A 179 12.02 12.44 15.27
C LYS A 179 12.93 11.21 15.36
N SER A 180 14.23 11.46 15.48
CA SER A 180 15.18 10.38 15.80
C SER A 180 14.78 9.73 17.11
N ASP A 181 14.62 8.41 17.08
CA ASP A 181 14.12 7.59 18.18
C ASP A 181 14.79 6.22 18.10
N ALA A 182 15.27 5.71 19.23
CA ALA A 182 15.95 4.41 19.34
C ALA A 182 15.03 3.22 19.02
N GLY A 183 13.70 3.41 19.06
CA GLY A 183 12.70 2.43 18.71
C GLY A 183 12.46 2.27 17.21
N ILE A 184 13.07 3.12 16.35
CA ILE A 184 12.95 2.99 14.89
C ILE A 184 13.84 1.85 14.41
N VAL A 185 13.24 0.85 13.76
CA VAL A 185 13.98 -0.30 13.20
C VAL A 185 14.23 -0.16 11.71
N SER A 186 13.34 0.51 10.99
CA SER A 186 13.53 0.79 9.57
C SER A 186 12.91 2.14 9.23
N LEU A 187 13.53 2.86 8.29
CA LEU A 187 12.97 4.07 7.72
C LEU A 187 13.32 4.18 6.25
N ARG A 188 12.41 4.78 5.49
CA ARG A 188 12.65 5.15 4.10
C ARG A 188 12.17 6.57 3.86
N GLN A 189 13.10 7.43 3.48
CA GLN A 189 12.76 8.76 3.01
C GLN A 189 12.49 8.76 1.51
N ASN A 190 11.78 9.76 1.03
CA ASN A 190 11.83 10.18 -0.36
C ASN A 190 11.75 11.71 -0.37
N LEU A 191 11.19 12.32 -1.42
CA LEU A 191 10.91 13.75 -1.53
C LEU A 191 10.16 14.34 -0.31
N HIS A 192 9.83 15.63 -0.34
CA HIS A 192 8.93 16.22 0.65
C HIS A 192 7.53 15.58 0.61
N LEU A 193 6.74 15.79 1.68
CA LEU A 193 5.37 15.27 1.76
C LEU A 193 4.52 15.82 0.60
N LEU A 194 3.75 14.95 -0.06
CA LEU A 194 2.71 15.31 -1.02
C LEU A 194 1.51 15.94 -0.31
N ILE A 195 1.16 15.38 0.85
CA ILE A 195 0.08 15.84 1.71
C ILE A 195 0.65 16.06 3.10
N ASP A 196 0.36 17.22 3.67
CA ASP A 196 0.64 17.52 5.06
C ASP A 196 -0.59 18.16 5.72
N ASN A 197 -0.94 17.69 6.92
CA ASN A 197 -2.15 18.10 7.64
C ASN A 197 -3.43 18.10 6.79
N GLY A 198 -3.58 17.10 5.91
CA GLY A 198 -4.73 16.94 5.01
C GLY A 198 -4.80 17.98 3.89
N ARG A 199 -3.68 18.65 3.58
CA ARG A 199 -3.57 19.63 2.50
C ARG A 199 -2.46 19.24 1.53
N LEU A 200 -2.65 19.52 0.26
CA LEU A 200 -1.61 19.34 -0.74
C LEU A 200 -0.41 20.24 -0.43
N ASN A 201 0.79 19.76 -0.74
CA ASN A 201 2.00 20.56 -0.66
C ASN A 201 1.85 21.83 -1.54
N PRO A 202 2.24 23.04 -1.06
CA PRO A 202 2.17 24.26 -1.88
C PRO A 202 2.94 24.17 -3.20
N LEU A 203 3.97 23.33 -3.27
CA LEU A 203 4.79 23.08 -4.46
C LEU A 203 4.27 21.92 -5.34
N ILE A 204 3.04 21.42 -5.11
CA ILE A 204 2.53 20.23 -5.80
C ILE A 204 2.50 20.34 -7.33
N ASN A 205 2.42 21.58 -7.84
CA ASN A 205 2.39 21.86 -9.28
C ASN A 205 3.78 22.12 -9.90
N ASP A 206 4.83 22.22 -9.07
CA ASP A 206 6.21 22.33 -9.54
C ASP A 206 6.76 20.93 -9.85
N GLN A 207 6.67 20.52 -11.12
CA GLN A 207 7.05 19.18 -11.57
C GLN A 207 8.50 18.81 -11.23
N ALA A 208 9.41 19.79 -11.17
CA ALA A 208 10.81 19.55 -10.85
C ALA A 208 11.01 19.05 -9.41
N LYS A 209 10.02 19.24 -8.53
CA LYS A 209 10.05 18.73 -7.14
C LYS A 209 9.62 17.28 -7.01
N TRP A 210 9.05 16.68 -8.06
CA TRP A 210 8.35 15.38 -7.98
C TRP A 210 8.93 14.32 -8.91
N GLY A 211 10.26 14.24 -8.93
CA GLY A 211 11.02 13.21 -9.62
C GLY A 211 11.15 13.37 -11.13
N THR A 212 12.23 12.81 -11.68
CA THR A 212 12.49 12.81 -13.11
C THR A 212 11.64 11.76 -13.82
N THR A 213 10.91 12.18 -14.85
CA THR A 213 10.03 11.32 -15.64
C THR A 213 10.72 10.81 -16.90
N VAL A 214 10.32 9.63 -17.39
CA VAL A 214 10.80 9.13 -18.69
C VAL A 214 10.35 10.10 -19.79
N ASN A 215 11.30 10.49 -20.66
CA ASN A 215 11.09 11.43 -21.78
C ASN A 215 10.55 12.81 -21.36
N ASN A 216 10.79 13.25 -20.10
CA ASN A 216 10.22 14.47 -19.54
C ASN A 216 8.68 14.53 -19.65
N ALA A 217 8.03 13.36 -19.71
CA ALA A 217 6.59 13.29 -19.77
C ALA A 217 6.00 13.83 -18.46
N VAL A 218 5.05 14.77 -18.58
CA VAL A 218 4.34 15.33 -17.43
C VAL A 218 3.53 14.25 -16.67
N ARG A 219 3.10 13.21 -17.40
CA ARG A 219 2.17 12.18 -16.94
C ARG A 219 2.82 10.83 -17.11
N VAL A 220 2.97 10.13 -16.00
CA VAL A 220 3.62 8.81 -15.96
C VAL A 220 2.93 7.92 -14.95
N TRP A 221 3.32 6.66 -14.91
CA TRP A 221 3.11 5.82 -13.74
C TRP A 221 3.69 6.51 -12.51
N ARG A 222 2.84 6.76 -11.50
CA ARG A 222 3.28 7.23 -10.19
C ARG A 222 2.74 6.30 -9.11
N SER A 223 3.46 6.22 -8.01
CA SER A 223 3.00 5.54 -6.80
C SER A 223 3.24 6.41 -5.57
N GLY A 224 2.44 6.21 -4.54
CA GLY A 224 2.55 6.95 -3.29
C GLY A 224 1.98 6.16 -2.13
N ILE A 225 2.31 6.60 -0.93
CA ILE A 225 1.85 5.98 0.31
C ILE A 225 1.49 7.07 1.32
N GLY A 226 0.38 6.88 2.02
CA GLY A 226 -0.12 7.83 3.01
C GLY A 226 -0.70 7.16 4.24
N ILE A 227 -1.00 7.99 5.24
CA ILE A 227 -1.58 7.58 6.52
C ILE A 227 -2.83 8.41 6.80
N ASP A 228 -3.92 7.76 7.21
CA ASP A 228 -5.15 8.44 7.63
C ASP A 228 -5.13 8.79 9.13
N LYS A 229 -6.18 9.47 9.62
CA LYS A 229 -6.30 9.86 11.04
C LYS A 229 -6.40 8.68 12.00
N GLN A 230 -6.78 7.51 11.50
CA GLN A 230 -6.90 6.26 12.26
C GLN A 230 -5.60 5.44 12.22
N GLY A 231 -4.56 5.96 11.57
CA GLY A 231 -3.27 5.29 11.41
C GLY A 231 -3.29 4.17 10.37
N ARG A 232 -4.31 4.08 9.51
CA ARG A 232 -4.31 3.14 8.38
C ARG A 232 -3.34 3.64 7.32
N ILE A 233 -2.65 2.70 6.68
CA ILE A 233 -1.75 3.01 5.57
C ILE A 233 -2.50 2.82 4.26
N ILE A 234 -2.32 3.73 3.31
CA ILE A 234 -2.94 3.68 1.99
C ILE A 234 -1.84 3.78 0.95
N TYR A 235 -1.71 2.74 0.13
CA TYR A 235 -0.90 2.77 -1.09
C TYR A 235 -1.78 3.21 -2.27
N ALA A 236 -1.23 4.01 -3.18
CA ALA A 236 -1.88 4.45 -4.40
C ALA A 236 -0.94 4.30 -5.59
N ALA A 237 -1.46 3.81 -6.72
CA ALA A 237 -0.72 3.79 -7.98
C ALA A 237 -1.64 3.85 -9.20
N GLY A 238 -1.15 4.47 -10.27
CA GLY A 238 -1.84 4.51 -11.55
C GLY A 238 -0.93 5.07 -12.64
N ASP A 239 -1.36 4.90 -13.89
CA ASP A 239 -0.71 5.48 -15.07
C ASP A 239 -1.24 6.90 -15.35
N SER A 240 -0.49 7.65 -16.16
CA SER A 240 -0.85 8.99 -16.63
C SER A 240 -1.09 10.01 -15.51
N LEU A 241 -0.37 9.86 -14.39
CA LEU A 241 -0.50 10.71 -13.21
C LEU A 241 0.55 11.84 -13.19
N THR A 242 0.11 13.01 -12.73
CA THR A 242 0.96 14.04 -12.13
C THR A 242 1.06 13.81 -10.61
N ALA A 243 2.01 14.47 -9.93
CA ALA A 243 2.10 14.45 -8.47
C ALA A 243 0.79 14.94 -7.82
N GLU A 244 0.18 15.99 -8.39
CA GLU A 244 -1.11 16.51 -7.94
C GLU A 244 -2.21 15.44 -8.03
N THR A 245 -2.36 14.75 -9.16
CA THR A 245 -3.41 13.72 -9.30
C THR A 245 -3.19 12.53 -8.37
N LEU A 246 -1.94 12.14 -8.10
CA LEU A 246 -1.60 11.12 -7.10
C LEU A 246 -2.00 11.60 -5.69
N ALA A 247 -1.63 12.83 -5.34
CA ALA A 247 -1.92 13.40 -4.03
C ALA A 247 -3.43 13.58 -3.80
N ARG A 248 -4.19 13.98 -4.84
CA ARG A 248 -5.65 14.04 -4.78
C ARG A 248 -6.29 12.66 -4.56
N ALA A 249 -5.75 11.60 -5.16
CA ALA A 249 -6.22 10.23 -4.92
C ALA A 249 -5.96 9.77 -3.47
N LEU A 250 -4.79 10.09 -2.91
CA LEU A 250 -4.47 9.76 -1.51
C LEU A 250 -5.32 10.58 -0.54
N LEU A 251 -5.58 11.85 -0.87
CA LEU A 251 -6.45 12.73 -0.08
C LEU A 251 -7.91 12.26 -0.09
N SER A 252 -8.45 11.85 -1.24
CA SER A 252 -9.82 11.29 -1.34
C SER A 252 -9.98 9.95 -0.61
N ALA A 253 -8.86 9.22 -0.44
CA ALA A 253 -8.78 8.02 0.39
C ALA A 253 -8.62 8.30 1.89
N GLY A 254 -8.58 9.58 2.30
CA GLY A 254 -8.56 10.01 3.70
C GLY A 254 -7.16 10.24 4.29
N CYS A 255 -6.10 10.21 3.48
CA CYS A 255 -4.74 10.46 3.98
C CYS A 255 -4.61 11.89 4.52
N VAL A 256 -4.03 12.02 5.72
CA VAL A 256 -3.65 13.32 6.29
C VAL A 256 -2.18 13.66 6.10
N ARG A 257 -1.34 12.63 5.93
CA ARG A 257 0.05 12.77 5.49
C ARG A 257 0.33 11.75 4.40
N ALA A 258 1.09 12.13 3.38
CA ALA A 258 1.44 11.22 2.30
C ALA A 258 2.75 11.60 1.61
N MET A 259 3.41 10.61 1.04
CA MET A 259 4.67 10.76 0.30
C MET A 259 4.64 10.03 -1.04
N GLU A 260 5.40 10.53 -2.00
CA GLU A 260 5.63 9.85 -3.27
C GLU A 260 6.62 8.68 -3.08
N LEU A 261 6.37 7.58 -3.78
CA LEU A 261 7.26 6.43 -3.92
C LEU A 261 7.85 6.42 -5.35
N ASP A 262 8.62 5.40 -5.71
CA ASP A 262 9.23 5.30 -7.05
C ASP A 262 8.18 5.42 -8.17
N ILE A 263 8.57 6.08 -9.26
CA ILE A 263 7.69 6.42 -10.39
C ILE A 263 8.17 5.73 -11.66
N ASN A 264 7.50 5.98 -12.79
CA ASN A 264 7.73 5.34 -14.08
C ASN A 264 7.36 3.84 -14.11
N SER A 265 6.95 3.38 -15.28
CA SER A 265 6.28 2.08 -15.47
C SER A 265 7.12 0.88 -15.05
N TYR A 266 8.45 1.03 -15.00
CA TYR A 266 9.35 -0.04 -14.63
C TYR A 266 9.48 -0.21 -13.11
N TRP A 267 9.25 0.83 -12.31
CA TRP A 267 9.46 0.78 -10.86
C TRP A 267 8.17 0.59 -10.07
N VAL A 268 7.06 1.19 -10.51
CA VAL A 268 5.76 1.11 -9.86
C VAL A 268 5.22 -0.33 -9.87
N THR A 269 5.05 -0.91 -8.69
CA THR A 269 4.55 -2.28 -8.51
C THR A 269 3.87 -2.46 -7.17
N PHE A 270 2.74 -3.17 -7.15
CA PHE A 270 2.15 -3.75 -5.95
C PHE A 270 1.68 -5.16 -6.28
N ASN A 271 2.14 -6.14 -5.51
CA ASN A 271 1.84 -7.55 -5.71
C ASN A 271 1.21 -8.11 -4.44
N PHE A 272 0.12 -8.84 -4.60
CA PHE A 272 -0.49 -9.69 -3.58
C PHE A 272 0.14 -11.06 -3.65
N PHE A 273 0.27 -11.73 -2.50
CA PHE A 273 0.75 -13.10 -2.43
C PHE A 273 -0.28 -14.01 -1.81
N ARG A 274 -0.47 -15.17 -2.44
CA ARG A 274 -1.26 -16.27 -1.91
C ARG A 274 -0.36 -17.46 -1.71
N ARG A 275 -0.48 -18.10 -0.55
CA ARG A 275 0.15 -19.39 -0.29
C ARG A 275 -0.56 -20.47 -1.08
N THR A 276 0.18 -21.25 -1.85
CA THR A 276 -0.31 -22.46 -2.51
C THR A 276 0.45 -23.67 -1.99
N ALA A 277 -0.26 -24.76 -1.72
CA ALA A 277 0.36 -26.02 -1.33
C ALA A 277 0.85 -26.73 -2.60
N GLY A 278 2.16 -27.01 -2.68
CA GLY A 278 2.78 -27.78 -3.75
C GLY A 278 3.38 -29.09 -3.25
N LYS A 279 3.71 -30.00 -4.19
CA LYS A 279 4.33 -31.30 -3.89
C LYS A 279 5.69 -31.18 -3.18
N GLN A 280 6.42 -30.09 -3.39
CA GLN A 280 7.71 -29.80 -2.72
C GLN A 280 7.59 -28.83 -1.53
N GLY A 281 6.37 -28.60 -1.01
CA GLY A 281 6.10 -27.65 0.06
C GLY A 281 5.26 -26.45 -0.41
N ALA A 282 5.05 -25.50 0.50
CA ALA A 282 4.27 -24.31 0.18
C ALA A 282 5.08 -23.29 -0.64
N THR A 283 4.44 -22.70 -1.64
CA THR A 283 4.99 -21.63 -2.47
C THR A 283 4.13 -20.37 -2.37
N LEU A 284 4.70 -19.22 -2.73
CA LEU A 284 3.98 -17.96 -2.86
C LEU A 284 3.68 -17.71 -4.33
N GLU A 285 2.40 -17.58 -4.65
CA GLU A 285 1.93 -17.17 -5.96
C GLU A 285 1.55 -15.68 -5.92
N GLY A 286 2.13 -14.90 -6.83
CA GLY A 286 1.94 -13.46 -6.91
C GLY A 286 0.84 -13.04 -7.88
N THR A 287 0.05 -12.04 -7.53
CA THR A 287 -0.89 -11.35 -8.44
C THR A 287 -0.70 -9.84 -8.35
N LYS A 288 -0.75 -9.12 -9.47
CA LYS A 288 -0.57 -7.66 -9.50
C LYS A 288 -1.80 -6.93 -9.00
N LEU A 289 -1.62 -5.71 -8.47
CA LEU A 289 -2.72 -4.80 -8.17
C LEU A 289 -3.43 -4.30 -9.43
N ASP A 290 -2.66 -3.89 -10.43
CA ASP A 290 -3.15 -3.62 -11.78
C ASP A 290 -2.40 -4.54 -12.74
N PRO A 291 -3.10 -5.36 -13.56
CA PRO A 291 -2.46 -6.24 -14.53
C PRO A 291 -1.48 -5.55 -15.48
N SER A 292 -1.67 -4.26 -15.75
CA SER A 292 -0.82 -3.43 -16.62
C SER A 292 0.51 -2.99 -15.98
N MET A 293 0.70 -3.19 -14.67
CA MET A 293 2.01 -2.95 -14.04
C MET A 293 3.09 -3.81 -14.72
N ARG A 294 4.19 -3.19 -15.15
CA ARG A 294 5.13 -3.80 -16.10
C ARG A 294 5.88 -5.02 -15.55
N ARG A 295 6.30 -4.97 -14.28
CA ARG A 295 7.16 -6.02 -13.68
C ARG A 295 6.36 -7.26 -13.32
N SER A 296 7.05 -8.39 -13.17
CA SER A 296 6.46 -9.66 -12.74
C SER A 296 5.86 -9.57 -11.33
N ALA A 297 4.78 -10.31 -11.09
CA ALA A 297 4.21 -10.43 -9.75
C ALA A 297 5.12 -11.17 -8.76
N ALA A 298 6.09 -11.93 -9.27
CA ALA A 298 7.11 -12.61 -8.48
C ALA A 298 8.37 -11.75 -8.20
N ARG A 299 8.38 -10.47 -8.63
CA ARG A 299 9.57 -9.58 -8.61
C ARG A 299 10.38 -9.64 -7.30
N TYR A 300 9.70 -9.68 -6.16
CA TYR A 300 10.32 -9.59 -4.84
C TYR A 300 10.57 -10.95 -4.16
N LEU A 301 10.22 -12.05 -4.83
CA LEU A 301 10.55 -13.42 -4.41
C LEU A 301 11.98 -13.81 -4.84
N THR A 302 12.54 -13.10 -5.82
CA THR A 302 13.93 -13.20 -6.25
C THR A 302 14.67 -11.88 -6.03
N PRO A 303 16.01 -11.85 -6.03
CA PRO A 303 16.75 -10.61 -5.87
C PRO A 303 16.36 -9.55 -6.91
N ASP A 304 15.99 -8.35 -6.44
CA ASP A 304 15.80 -7.13 -7.23
C ASP A 304 16.90 -6.12 -6.90
N THR A 305 17.17 -5.22 -7.83
CA THR A 305 18.18 -4.16 -7.63
C THR A 305 17.66 -3.04 -6.73
N ARG A 306 16.34 -2.90 -6.60
CA ARG A 306 15.67 -1.82 -5.87
C ARG A 306 15.19 -2.30 -4.51
N ASP A 307 15.07 -1.35 -3.59
CA ASP A 307 14.39 -1.53 -2.32
C ASP A 307 12.87 -1.64 -2.48
N PHE A 308 12.24 -2.26 -1.49
CA PHE A 308 10.80 -2.50 -1.49
C PHE A 308 10.29 -2.81 -0.09
N PHE A 309 8.98 -2.68 0.09
CA PHE A 309 8.27 -3.13 1.28
C PHE A 309 7.62 -4.48 1.04
N TYR A 310 7.56 -5.31 2.07
CA TYR A 310 6.66 -6.47 2.11
C TYR A 310 5.86 -6.53 3.40
N LEU A 311 4.71 -7.18 3.34
CA LEU A 311 3.75 -7.29 4.42
C LEU A 311 3.59 -8.74 4.83
N THR A 312 3.63 -9.00 6.13
CA THR A 312 3.26 -10.30 6.70
C THR A 312 2.07 -10.15 7.63
N LEU A 313 1.19 -11.15 7.70
CA LEU A 313 0.16 -11.20 8.73
C LEU A 313 0.80 -11.26 10.12
N LYS A 314 0.27 -10.49 11.07
CA LYS A 314 0.56 -10.71 12.49
C LYS A 314 -0.05 -12.04 12.91
N PRO A 315 0.59 -12.78 13.83
CA PRO A 315 -0.07 -13.90 14.49
C PRO A 315 -1.40 -13.42 15.06
N LEU A 316 -2.46 -14.21 14.91
CA LEU A 316 -3.66 -14.01 15.72
C LEU A 316 -3.19 -14.16 17.16
N ASN A 317 -3.28 -13.09 17.96
CA ASN A 317 -3.08 -13.21 19.38
C ASN A 317 -4.10 -14.25 19.85
N ALA A 318 -3.64 -15.42 20.28
CA ALA A 318 -4.46 -16.30 21.09
C ALA A 318 -4.84 -15.44 22.29
N GLN A 319 -6.10 -15.02 22.35
CA GLN A 319 -6.60 -14.35 23.53
C GLN A 319 -6.30 -15.30 24.69
N THR A 320 -5.42 -14.86 25.59
CA THR A 320 -5.37 -15.41 26.93
C THR A 320 -6.73 -15.10 27.51
N THR A 321 -7.62 -16.09 27.45
CA THR A 321 -8.82 -16.11 28.28
C THR A 321 -8.36 -15.92 29.72
N PRO A 322 -8.99 -15.02 30.49
CA PRO A 322 -8.71 -14.89 31.92
C PRO A 322 -8.81 -16.23 32.65
#